data_AF-A0A2D5E9I5-F1
#
_entry.id   AF-A0A2D5E9I5-F1
#
_cell.length_a   1.000
_cell.length_b   1.000
_cell.length_c   1.000
_cell.angle_alpha   90.00
_cell.angle_beta   90.00
_cell.angle_gamma   90.00
#
_symmetry.space_group_name_H-M   'P 1'
#
loop_
_entity.id
_entity.type
_entity.pdbx_description
1 polymer ?
#
loop_
_entity_poly.entity_id
_entity_poly.type
_entity_poly.pdbx_seq_one_letter_code
_entity_poly.pdbx_strand_id
1 'polypeptide(L)'
;MITSGDASGFSIWSGENGILENAQVLFLLVTLIRYLSLWATSAEVLRSMFAALALIAMGCMLRELDFDSNGPFGAFDQALKGPIRITVIFIAIPIVAIAVKNLLQRPTAAPRVLFGTGWGRLAIFGGMMLVFGALFDRGIIPSESPQDWEEGAETLGFLLIAVSSFIPAATARSAIEVPLLKSISDSSIPNDQS
;
A
#
# COMPACT_ATOMS: atom_id res chain seq x y z
N MET A 1 31.64 36.61 20.26
CA MET A 1 31.58 37.29 18.95
C MET A 1 31.56 36.19 17.90
N ILE A 2 30.48 36.18 17.11
CA ILE A 2 30.05 35.29 16.00
C ILE A 2 31.26 34.82 15.15
N THR A 3 31.42 33.60 14.61
CA THR A 3 30.49 32.71 13.88
C THR A 3 31.03 31.28 13.83
N SER A 4 30.28 30.27 14.31
CA SER A 4 30.39 28.90 13.81
C SER A 4 29.35 28.76 12.70
N GLY A 5 29.81 28.89 11.47
CA GLY A 5 29.00 28.79 10.26
C GLY A 5 28.48 27.38 10.01
N ASP A 6 27.23 27.33 9.57
CA ASP A 6 26.66 26.41 8.59
C ASP A 6 27.12 24.95 8.66
N ALA A 7 26.53 24.22 9.60
CA ALA A 7 26.16 22.83 9.34
C ALA A 7 24.64 22.76 9.16
N SER A 8 24.12 23.45 8.14
CA SER A 8 22.80 23.18 7.53
C SER A 8 22.82 21.86 6.75
N GLY A 9 23.38 20.82 7.37
CA GLY A 9 23.39 19.47 6.86
C GLY A 9 22.08 18.80 7.22
N PHE A 10 21.08 18.92 6.34
CA PHE A 10 20.07 17.90 6.05
C PHE A 10 20.01 16.73 7.07
N SER A 11 19.47 16.95 8.27
CA SER A 11 19.35 15.90 9.29
C SER A 11 18.10 15.06 9.04
N ILE A 12 17.96 14.51 7.82
CA ILE A 12 16.89 13.55 7.48
C ILE A 12 17.08 12.19 8.20
N TRP A 13 18.12 12.07 9.05
CA TRP A 13 18.64 10.80 9.53
C TRP A 13 18.95 10.81 11.03
N SER A 14 18.08 11.38 11.88
CA SER A 14 18.28 11.34 13.34
C SER A 14 17.29 10.41 14.04
N GLY A 15 17.74 9.18 14.31
CA GLY A 15 17.12 8.25 15.24
C GLY A 15 17.33 6.81 14.78
N GLU A 16 17.72 5.89 15.67
CA GLU A 16 18.00 4.46 15.37
C GLU A 16 16.85 3.72 14.66
N ASN A 17 15.64 4.29 14.64
CA ASN A 17 14.45 3.77 14.00
C ASN A 17 14.14 4.39 12.61
N GLY A 18 14.92 5.41 12.21
CA GLY A 18 14.70 6.12 10.95
C GLY A 18 14.99 5.31 9.69
N ILE A 19 15.77 4.23 9.75
CA ILE A 19 16.08 3.42 8.54
C ILE A 19 14.85 2.63 8.08
N LEU A 20 14.13 2.02 9.01
CA LEU A 20 12.93 1.25 8.69
C LEU A 20 11.82 2.18 8.21
N GLU A 21 11.53 3.26 8.93
CA GLU A 21 10.57 4.29 8.51
C GLU A 21 10.90 4.85 7.10
N ASN A 22 12.17 5.17 6.83
CA ASN A 22 12.59 5.61 5.50
C ASN A 22 12.37 4.54 4.42
N ALA A 23 12.63 3.27 4.73
CA ALA A 23 12.33 2.16 3.82
C ALA A 23 10.82 2.01 3.58
N GLN A 24 10.00 2.18 4.61
CA GLN A 24 8.54 2.17 4.50
C GLN A 24 8.05 3.28 3.57
N VAL A 25 8.53 4.52 3.76
CA VAL A 25 8.23 5.66 2.87
C VAL A 25 8.62 5.34 1.44
N LEU A 26 9.80 4.76 1.21
CA LEU A 26 10.26 4.36 -0.14
C LEU A 26 9.35 3.31 -0.76
N PHE A 27 8.99 2.26 -0.03
CA PHE A 27 8.08 1.21 -0.51
C PHE A 27 6.70 1.78 -0.84
N LEU A 28 6.19 2.69 -0.01
CA LEU A 28 4.92 3.36 -0.22
C LEU A 28 4.96 4.31 -1.42
N LEU A 29 6.04 5.05 -1.62
CA LEU A 29 6.23 5.93 -2.78
C LEU A 29 6.27 5.12 -4.09
N VAL A 30 7.03 4.02 -4.11
CA VAL A 30 7.08 3.12 -5.28
C VAL A 30 5.70 2.53 -5.56
N THR A 31 5.00 2.06 -4.52
CA THR A 31 3.64 1.52 -4.61
C THR A 31 2.66 2.56 -5.17
N LEU A 32 2.72 3.79 -4.65
CA LEU A 32 1.88 4.91 -5.07
C LEU A 32 2.09 5.23 -6.55
N ILE A 33 3.35 5.44 -6.97
CA ILE A 33 3.69 5.70 -8.37
C ILE A 33 3.18 4.56 -9.27
N ARG A 34 3.37 3.32 -8.83
CA ARG A 34 2.95 2.15 -9.59
C ARG A 34 1.43 2.08 -9.74
N TYR A 35 0.67 2.27 -8.67
CA TYR A 35 -0.79 2.25 -8.74
C TYR A 35 -1.37 3.43 -9.52
N LEU A 36 -0.76 4.63 -9.45
CA LEU A 36 -1.14 5.76 -10.32
C LEU A 36 -0.90 5.45 -11.80
N SER A 37 0.23 4.82 -12.14
CA SER A 37 0.53 4.38 -13.50
C SER A 37 -0.49 3.34 -14.01
N LEU A 38 -0.85 2.36 -13.17
CA LEU A 38 -1.86 1.36 -13.49
C LEU A 38 -3.25 1.96 -13.59
N TRP A 39 -3.60 2.92 -12.73
CA TRP A 39 -4.85 3.66 -12.79
C TRP A 39 -5.02 4.37 -14.13
N ALA A 40 -3.97 5.02 -14.64
CA ALA A 40 -4.01 5.75 -15.91
C ALA A 40 -4.22 4.85 -17.14
N THR A 41 -3.93 3.55 -17.04
CA THR A 41 -3.89 2.61 -18.18
C THR A 41 -4.90 1.45 -18.08
N SER A 42 -5.63 1.33 -16.97
CA SER A 42 -6.51 0.18 -16.69
C SER A 42 -7.98 0.42 -17.06
N ALA A 43 -8.69 -0.68 -17.33
CA ALA A 43 -10.15 -0.70 -17.50
C ALA A 43 -10.88 -0.28 -16.21
N GLU A 44 -12.14 0.16 -16.35
CA GLU A 44 -12.90 0.87 -15.30
C GLU A 44 -12.89 0.23 -13.91
N VAL A 45 -13.11 -1.09 -13.80
CA VAL A 45 -13.13 -1.81 -12.51
C VAL A 45 -11.75 -1.77 -11.85
N LEU A 46 -10.71 -2.17 -12.57
CA LEU A 46 -9.33 -2.15 -12.08
C LEU A 46 -8.85 -0.72 -11.80
N ARG A 47 -9.29 0.24 -12.61
CA ARG A 47 -9.00 1.66 -12.40
C ARG A 47 -9.50 2.13 -11.04
N SER A 48 -10.77 1.83 -10.69
CA SER A 48 -11.28 2.20 -9.36
C SER A 48 -10.50 1.54 -8.22
N MET A 49 -10.08 0.28 -8.37
CA MET A 49 -9.25 -0.43 -7.39
C MET A 49 -7.87 0.22 -7.23
N PHE A 50 -7.17 0.52 -8.32
CA PHE A 50 -5.86 1.16 -8.26
C PHE A 50 -5.92 2.59 -7.72
N ALA A 51 -7.00 3.33 -8.00
CA ALA A 51 -7.23 4.63 -7.37
C ALA A 51 -7.38 4.50 -5.85
N ALA A 52 -8.19 3.54 -5.38
CA ALA A 52 -8.38 3.29 -3.96
C ALA A 52 -7.07 2.89 -3.26
N LEU A 53 -6.31 1.98 -3.86
CA LEU A 53 -5.03 1.53 -3.32
C LEU A 53 -3.95 2.61 -3.35
N ALA A 54 -3.93 3.47 -4.38
CA ALA A 54 -3.06 4.64 -4.42
C ALA A 54 -3.37 5.62 -3.28
N LEU A 55 -4.65 5.87 -2.99
CA LEU A 55 -5.03 6.76 -1.89
C LEU A 55 -4.71 6.16 -0.51
N ILE A 56 -4.86 4.84 -0.35
CA ILE A 56 -4.42 4.15 0.87
C ILE A 56 -2.89 4.27 1.03
N ALA A 57 -2.13 3.98 -0.03
CA ALA A 57 -0.67 4.11 0.00
C ALA A 57 -0.23 5.55 0.28
N MET A 58 -0.91 6.55 -0.28
CA MET A 58 -0.68 7.96 0.03
C MET A 58 -0.96 8.27 1.51
N GLY A 59 -2.07 7.77 2.06
CA GLY A 59 -2.40 7.95 3.47
C GLY A 59 -1.35 7.36 4.41
N CYS A 60 -0.89 6.13 4.14
CA CYS A 60 0.19 5.49 4.88
C CYS A 60 1.52 6.25 4.70
N MET A 61 1.86 6.66 3.47
CA MET A 61 3.11 7.41 3.21
C MET A 61 3.14 8.71 4.00
N LEU A 62 2.00 9.42 4.05
CA LEU A 62 1.88 10.61 4.86
C LEU A 62 1.96 10.32 6.36
N ARG A 63 1.62 9.10 6.83
CA ARG A 63 1.78 8.66 8.22
C ARG A 63 3.26 8.54 8.59
N GLU A 64 4.03 7.85 7.73
CA GLU A 64 5.47 7.61 7.96
C GLU A 64 6.36 8.80 7.67
N LEU A 65 5.88 9.74 6.84
CA LEU A 65 6.67 10.91 6.50
C LEU A 65 6.72 11.86 7.71
N ASP A 66 7.85 11.85 8.41
CA ASP A 66 8.14 12.75 9.52
C ASP A 66 9.21 13.78 9.12
N PHE A 67 8.99 15.03 9.52
CA PHE A 67 9.97 16.10 9.41
C PHE A 67 10.17 16.74 10.77
N ASP A 68 11.35 17.29 11.03
CA ASP A 68 11.59 18.08 12.23
C ASP A 68 10.63 19.29 12.27
N SER A 69 9.69 19.22 13.23
CA SER A 69 8.66 20.23 13.47
C SER A 69 9.22 21.61 13.87
N ASN A 70 10.45 21.66 14.40
CA ASN A 70 11.16 22.90 14.73
C ASN A 70 12.14 23.35 13.63
N GLY A 71 12.29 22.52 12.59
CA GLY A 71 13.17 22.75 11.46
C GLY A 71 12.55 23.65 10.38
N PRO A 72 13.28 23.88 9.28
CA PRO A 72 12.83 24.73 8.18
C PRO A 72 11.53 24.25 7.50
N PHE A 73 11.15 22.99 7.70
CA PHE A 73 9.94 22.37 7.15
C PHE A 73 8.84 22.13 8.19
N GLY A 74 8.94 22.69 9.41
CA GLY A 74 7.98 22.43 10.48
C GLY A 74 6.52 22.80 10.15
N ALA A 75 6.30 23.86 9.38
CA ALA A 75 4.94 24.21 8.90
C ALA A 75 4.39 23.17 7.91
N PHE A 76 5.27 22.56 7.11
CA PHE A 76 4.90 21.47 6.19
C PHE A 76 4.60 20.19 6.97
N ASP A 77 5.40 19.86 7.99
CA ASP A 77 5.16 18.73 8.89
C ASP A 77 3.76 18.80 9.54
N GLN A 78 3.42 19.95 10.10
CA GLN A 78 2.11 20.18 10.73
C GLN A 78 0.96 20.07 9.73
N ALA A 79 1.14 20.59 8.51
CA ALA A 79 0.13 20.49 7.45
C ALA A 79 -0.08 19.02 7.01
N LEU A 80 1.01 18.26 6.90
CA LEU A 80 0.95 16.84 6.56
C LEU A 80 0.23 16.04 7.65
N LYS A 81 0.63 16.19 8.91
CA LYS A 81 0.07 15.46 10.06
C LYS A 81 -1.40 15.78 10.34
N GLY A 82 -1.84 17.00 10.04
CA GLY A 82 -3.23 17.44 10.26
C GLY A 82 -4.08 17.47 8.99
N PRO A 83 -4.25 18.65 8.38
CA PRO A 83 -5.26 18.89 7.34
C PRO A 83 -5.09 18.02 6.09
N ILE A 84 -3.87 17.70 5.68
CA ILE A 84 -3.62 16.92 4.45
C ILE A 84 -4.02 15.46 4.66
N ARG A 85 -3.58 14.81 5.76
CA ARG A 85 -4.02 13.44 6.11
C ARG A 85 -5.54 13.33 6.18
N ILE A 86 -6.20 14.29 6.82
CA ILE A 86 -7.67 14.35 6.90
C ILE A 86 -8.28 14.42 5.49
N THR A 87 -7.78 15.31 4.64
CA THR A 87 -8.26 15.46 3.26
C THR A 87 -8.10 14.18 2.45
N VAL A 88 -6.95 13.50 2.57
CA VAL A 88 -6.70 12.22 1.91
C VAL A 88 -7.71 11.17 2.36
N ILE A 89 -8.01 11.07 3.66
CA ILE A 89 -9.02 10.14 4.19
C ILE A 89 -10.41 10.44 3.62
N PHE A 90 -10.83 11.71 3.61
CA PHE A 90 -12.13 12.12 3.06
C PHE A 90 -12.28 11.80 1.56
N ILE A 91 -11.19 11.89 0.79
CA ILE A 91 -11.19 11.50 -0.63
C ILE A 91 -11.11 9.97 -0.77
N ALA A 92 -10.35 9.29 0.09
CA ALA A 92 -10.17 7.84 0.03
C ALA A 92 -11.47 7.07 0.27
N ILE A 93 -12.27 7.47 1.25
CA ILE A 93 -13.52 6.76 1.63
C ILE A 93 -14.45 6.53 0.43
N PRO A 94 -14.90 7.54 -0.33
CA PRO A 94 -15.80 7.32 -1.46
C PRO A 94 -15.15 6.50 -2.58
N ILE A 95 -13.86 6.68 -2.84
CA ILE A 95 -13.15 5.94 -3.90
C ILE A 95 -13.01 4.47 -3.53
N VAL A 96 -12.67 4.16 -2.27
CA VAL A 96 -12.65 2.79 -1.73
C VAL A 96 -14.05 2.18 -1.81
N ALA A 97 -15.10 2.91 -1.42
CA ALA A 97 -16.48 2.43 -1.51
C ALA A 97 -16.88 2.08 -2.96
N ILE A 98 -16.50 2.91 -3.93
CA ILE A 98 -16.72 2.65 -5.37
C ILE A 98 -15.96 1.40 -5.81
N ALA A 99 -14.69 1.26 -5.42
CA ALA A 99 -13.87 0.10 -5.76
C ALA A 99 -14.47 -1.20 -5.20
N VAL A 100 -14.90 -1.18 -3.94
CA VAL A 100 -15.57 -2.31 -3.27
C VAL A 100 -16.88 -2.62 -3.98
N LYS A 101 -17.72 -1.62 -4.27
CA LYS A 101 -18.99 -1.81 -5.00
C LYS A 101 -18.76 -2.45 -6.37
N ASN A 102 -17.80 -1.94 -7.15
CA ASN A 102 -17.47 -2.47 -8.48
C ASN A 102 -16.97 -3.91 -8.42
N LEU A 103 -16.21 -4.26 -7.37
CA LEU A 103 -15.74 -5.61 -7.14
C LEU A 103 -16.88 -6.55 -6.73
N LEU A 104 -17.77 -6.12 -5.83
CA LEU A 104 -18.91 -6.91 -5.34
C LEU A 104 -19.98 -7.17 -6.42
N GLN A 105 -20.13 -6.26 -7.39
CA GLN A 105 -20.96 -6.50 -8.57
C GLN A 105 -20.46 -7.67 -9.45
N ARG A 106 -19.26 -8.19 -9.18
CA ARG A 106 -18.67 -9.37 -9.83
C ARG A 106 -18.35 -10.43 -8.77
N PRO A 107 -19.35 -11.17 -8.25
CA PRO A 107 -19.22 -12.01 -7.05
C PRO A 107 -18.16 -13.12 -7.19
N THR A 108 -17.91 -13.61 -8.41
CA THR A 108 -16.86 -14.60 -8.66
C THR A 108 -15.46 -13.98 -8.79
N ALA A 109 -15.36 -12.67 -9.03
CA ALA A 109 -14.09 -11.98 -9.24
C ALA A 109 -13.38 -11.67 -7.92
N ALA A 110 -14.12 -11.27 -6.88
CA ALA A 110 -13.55 -10.92 -5.58
C ALA A 110 -12.65 -12.04 -4.99
N PRO A 111 -13.14 -13.28 -4.78
CA PRO A 111 -12.29 -14.35 -4.24
C PRO A 111 -11.16 -14.75 -5.21
N ARG A 112 -11.37 -14.67 -6.53
CA ARG A 112 -10.33 -15.00 -7.53
C ARG A 112 -9.20 -13.98 -7.54
N VAL A 113 -9.52 -12.70 -7.40
CA VAL A 113 -8.53 -11.64 -7.29
C VAL A 113 -7.78 -11.76 -5.96
N LEU A 114 -8.51 -11.87 -4.85
CA LEU A 114 -7.96 -11.90 -3.50
C LEU A 114 -7.10 -13.15 -3.22
N PHE A 115 -7.57 -14.33 -3.60
CA PHE A 115 -6.91 -15.59 -3.26
C PHE A 115 -6.29 -16.32 -4.46
N GLY A 116 -6.81 -16.07 -5.66
CA GLY A 116 -6.37 -16.74 -6.89
C GLY A 116 -5.17 -16.07 -7.57
N THR A 117 -4.78 -14.86 -7.17
CA THR A 117 -3.63 -14.15 -7.75
C THR A 117 -2.51 -13.98 -6.74
N GLY A 118 -1.25 -13.98 -7.22
CA GLY A 118 -0.10 -13.59 -6.38
C GLY A 118 -0.25 -12.15 -5.86
N TRP A 119 -0.86 -11.28 -6.67
CA TRP A 119 -1.17 -9.89 -6.32
C TRP A 119 -2.05 -9.83 -5.06
N GLY A 120 -3.21 -10.49 -5.06
CA GLY A 120 -4.14 -10.47 -3.94
C GLY A 120 -3.56 -11.13 -2.68
N ARG A 121 -2.87 -12.26 -2.83
CA ARG A 121 -2.29 -12.98 -1.68
C ARG A 121 -1.21 -12.16 -0.97
N LEU A 122 -0.30 -11.54 -1.73
CA LEU A 122 0.72 -10.67 -1.14
C LEU A 122 0.12 -9.40 -0.53
N ALA A 123 -0.88 -8.79 -1.18
CA ALA A 123 -1.56 -7.62 -0.63
C ALA A 123 -2.30 -7.94 0.68
N ILE A 124 -2.98 -9.10 0.76
CA ILE A 124 -3.63 -9.56 2.00
C ILE A 124 -2.60 -9.82 3.07
N PHE A 125 -1.54 -10.57 2.76
CA PHE A 125 -0.50 -10.89 3.73
C PHE A 125 0.20 -9.62 4.23
N GLY A 126 0.49 -8.68 3.33
CA GLY A 126 1.02 -7.37 3.69
C GLY A 126 0.08 -6.59 4.59
N GLY A 127 -1.21 -6.50 4.25
CA GLY A 127 -2.23 -5.86 5.09
C GLY A 127 -2.37 -6.52 6.48
N MET A 128 -2.26 -7.84 6.56
CA MET A 128 -2.25 -8.56 7.85
C MET A 128 -1.03 -8.20 8.69
N MET A 129 0.14 -8.02 8.08
CA MET A 129 1.34 -7.56 8.79
C MET A 129 1.15 -6.14 9.33
N LEU A 130 0.51 -5.24 8.58
CA LEU A 130 0.18 -3.88 9.07
C LEU A 130 -0.77 -3.93 10.27
N VAL A 131 -1.81 -4.77 10.21
CA VAL A 131 -2.71 -4.97 11.35
C VAL A 131 -1.95 -5.53 12.55
N PHE A 132 -1.04 -6.48 12.32
CA PHE A 132 -0.22 -7.06 13.37
C PHE A 132 0.72 -6.04 14.02
N GLY A 133 1.37 -5.17 13.24
CA GLY A 133 2.16 -4.05 13.75
C GLY A 133 1.33 -3.13 14.64
N ALA A 134 0.12 -2.76 14.20
CA ALA A 134 -0.80 -1.94 14.98
C ALA A 134 -1.25 -2.58 16.31
N LEU A 135 -1.18 -3.92 16.47
CA LEU A 135 -1.46 -4.56 17.76
C LEU A 135 -0.34 -4.32 18.78
N PHE A 136 0.91 -4.17 18.34
CA PHE A 136 2.04 -3.80 19.20
C PHE A 136 1.99 -2.32 19.58
N ASP A 137 1.75 -1.42 18.62
CA ASP A 137 1.54 0.03 18.86
C ASP A 137 0.48 0.27 19.96
N ARG A 138 -0.63 -0.48 19.88
CA ARG A 138 -1.76 -0.35 20.82
C ARG A 138 -1.54 -1.08 22.15
N GLY A 139 -0.41 -1.73 22.35
CA GLY A 139 -0.10 -2.49 23.56
C GLY A 139 -1.02 -3.70 23.79
N ILE A 140 -1.66 -4.22 22.73
CA ILE A 140 -2.54 -5.40 22.82
C ILE A 140 -1.69 -6.66 22.98
N ILE A 141 -0.56 -6.74 22.27
CA ILE A 141 0.40 -7.83 22.40
C ILE A 141 1.55 -7.35 23.32
N PRO A 142 1.75 -7.97 24.49
CA PRO A 142 2.86 -7.61 25.36
C PRO A 142 4.19 -8.05 24.74
N SER A 143 5.16 -7.13 24.72
CA SER A 143 6.53 -7.38 24.26
C SER A 143 7.50 -6.49 25.04
N GLU A 144 8.75 -6.93 25.17
CA GLU A 144 9.83 -6.13 25.76
C GLU A 144 10.30 -5.01 24.82
N SER A 145 10.12 -5.18 23.51
CA SER A 145 10.48 -4.21 22.47
C SER A 145 9.33 -3.99 21.46
N PRO A 146 8.17 -3.48 21.91
CA PRO A 146 6.97 -3.37 21.06
C PRO A 146 7.19 -2.51 19.81
N GLN A 147 8.03 -1.47 19.90
CA GLN A 147 8.35 -0.59 18.80
C GLN A 147 9.11 -1.31 17.66
N ASP A 148 10.12 -2.13 17.99
CA ASP A 148 10.87 -2.89 16.97
C ASP A 148 9.97 -3.89 16.22
N TRP A 149 9.02 -4.50 16.93
CA TRP A 149 8.06 -5.44 16.35
C TRP A 149 7.02 -4.75 15.47
N GLU A 150 6.55 -3.58 15.90
CA GLU A 150 5.69 -2.71 15.08
C GLU A 150 6.41 -2.33 13.78
N GLU A 151 7.57 -1.69 13.88
CA GLU A 151 8.32 -1.19 12.73
C GLU A 151 8.73 -2.33 11.79
N GLY A 152 9.13 -3.49 12.33
CA GLY A 152 9.46 -4.67 11.54
C GLY A 152 8.25 -5.25 10.79
N ALA A 153 7.10 -5.36 11.47
CA ALA A 153 5.86 -5.85 10.86
C ALA A 153 5.35 -4.88 9.78
N GLU A 154 5.37 -3.58 10.06
CA GLU A 154 4.95 -2.55 9.11
C GLU A 154 5.86 -2.51 7.87
N THR A 155 7.18 -2.56 8.08
CA THR A 155 8.16 -2.61 6.97
C THR A 155 7.95 -3.83 6.09
N LEU A 156 7.75 -5.01 6.69
CA LEU A 156 7.44 -6.22 5.94
C LEU A 156 6.11 -6.09 5.20
N GLY A 157 5.10 -5.51 5.86
CA GLY A 157 3.78 -5.25 5.26
C GLY A 157 3.86 -4.38 4.01
N PHE A 158 4.53 -3.23 4.11
CA PHE A 158 4.71 -2.31 2.99
C PHE A 158 5.59 -2.90 1.89
N LEU A 159 6.63 -3.66 2.23
CA LEU A 159 7.44 -4.39 1.23
C LEU A 159 6.59 -5.39 0.43
N LEU A 160 5.76 -6.18 1.10
CA LEU A 160 4.89 -7.16 0.44
C LEU A 160 3.88 -6.48 -0.49
N ILE A 161 3.30 -5.37 -0.06
CA ILE A 161 2.39 -4.55 -0.88
C ILE A 161 3.15 -3.97 -2.08
N ALA A 162 4.37 -3.45 -1.89
CA ALA A 162 5.20 -2.93 -2.98
C ALA A 162 5.54 -4.01 -4.00
N VAL A 163 5.99 -5.20 -3.56
CA VAL A 163 6.25 -6.34 -4.44
C VAL A 163 4.97 -6.77 -5.18
N SER A 164 3.83 -6.79 -4.50
CA SER A 164 2.55 -7.10 -5.13
C SER A 164 2.23 -6.14 -6.28
N SER A 165 2.56 -4.86 -6.17
CA SER A 165 2.25 -3.82 -7.17
C SER A 165 2.96 -4.04 -8.52
N PHE A 166 4.03 -4.83 -8.55
CA PHE A 166 4.75 -5.20 -9.77
C PHE A 166 4.22 -6.47 -10.45
N ILE A 167 3.36 -7.24 -9.77
CA ILE A 167 2.70 -8.38 -10.40
C ILE A 167 1.82 -7.86 -11.55
N PRO A 168 1.90 -8.44 -12.76
CA PRO A 168 1.20 -7.91 -13.93
C PRO A 168 -0.30 -7.76 -13.67
N ALA A 169 -0.85 -6.56 -13.93
CA ALA A 169 -2.28 -6.28 -13.81
C ALA A 169 -3.15 -7.19 -14.70
N ALA A 170 -2.56 -7.80 -15.73
CA ALA A 170 -3.19 -8.84 -16.55
C ALA A 170 -3.67 -10.04 -15.71
N THR A 171 -3.00 -10.37 -14.59
CA THR A 171 -3.42 -11.45 -13.68
C THR A 171 -4.70 -11.09 -12.91
N ALA A 172 -4.83 -9.85 -12.46
CA ALA A 172 -6.06 -9.36 -11.84
C ALA A 172 -7.18 -9.21 -12.90
N ARG A 173 -6.82 -8.76 -14.10
CA ARG A 173 -7.74 -8.64 -15.24
C ARG A 173 -8.33 -9.99 -15.63
N SER A 174 -7.52 -11.03 -15.77
CA SER A 174 -8.01 -12.37 -16.12
C SER A 174 -8.94 -12.94 -15.04
N ALA A 175 -8.65 -12.69 -13.77
CA ALA A 175 -9.52 -13.07 -12.66
C ALA A 175 -10.88 -12.34 -12.67
N ILE A 176 -10.93 -11.12 -13.20
CA ILE A 176 -12.13 -10.26 -13.27
C ILE A 176 -12.95 -10.45 -14.55
N GLU A 177 -12.29 -10.76 -15.67
CA GLU A 177 -12.90 -10.76 -17.02
C GLU A 177 -13.15 -12.16 -17.60
N VAL A 178 -12.48 -13.22 -17.13
CA VAL A 178 -12.65 -14.57 -17.71
C VAL A 178 -13.77 -15.35 -17.00
N PRO A 179 -14.87 -15.71 -17.70
CA PRO A 179 -15.95 -16.53 -17.14
C PRO A 179 -15.44 -17.92 -16.74
N LEU A 180 -15.91 -18.44 -15.60
CA LEU A 180 -15.53 -19.76 -15.06
C LEU A 180 -15.69 -20.90 -16.08
N LEU A 181 -16.72 -20.85 -16.92
CA LEU A 181 -17.02 -21.88 -17.92
C LEU A 181 -15.97 -21.99 -19.04
N LYS A 182 -15.31 -20.88 -19.41
CA LYS A 182 -14.29 -20.90 -20.48
C LYS A 182 -13.01 -21.59 -20.02
N SER A 183 -12.65 -21.39 -18.74
CA SER A 183 -11.49 -22.03 -18.11
C SER A 183 -11.62 -23.55 -17.99
N ILE A 184 -12.83 -24.08 -17.83
CA ILE A 184 -13.08 -25.53 -17.72
C ILE A 184 -13.07 -26.17 -19.11
N SER A 185 -13.70 -25.52 -20.09
CA SER A 185 -13.70 -25.94 -21.50
C SER A 185 -12.29 -26.17 -22.05
N ASP A 186 -11.37 -25.23 -21.81
CA ASP A 186 -9.99 -25.31 -22.32
C ASP A 186 -9.14 -26.38 -21.61
N SER A 187 -9.50 -26.78 -20.38
CA SER A 187 -8.83 -27.86 -19.63
C SER A 187 -9.35 -29.26 -19.97
N SER A 188 -10.48 -29.34 -20.68
CA SER A 188 -11.18 -30.60 -20.99
C SER A 188 -11.00 -31.09 -22.42
N ILE A 189 -10.18 -30.43 -23.25
CA ILE A 189 -9.84 -30.95 -24.58
C ILE A 189 -8.65 -31.90 -24.40
N PRO A 190 -8.83 -33.24 -24.53
CA PRO A 190 -7.71 -34.16 -24.59
C PRO A 190 -6.93 -33.84 -25.86
N ASN A 191 -5.61 -33.79 -25.74
CA ASN A 191 -4.71 -33.63 -26.86
C ASN A 191 -4.66 -34.95 -27.67
N ASP A 192 -5.80 -35.34 -28.25
CA ASP A 192 -5.88 -36.39 -29.27
C ASP A 192 -5.67 -35.72 -30.63
N GLN A 193 -4.43 -35.34 -30.91
CA GLN A 193 -3.95 -35.24 -32.28
C GLN A 193 -2.64 -35.99 -32.41
N SER A 194 -2.81 -37.17 -33.01
CA SER A 194 -1.85 -38.06 -33.68
C SER A 194 -0.87 -37.34 -34.60
#